data_AF-A0A7S1G2F0-F1
#
_entry.id   AF-A0A7S1G2F0-F1
#
_cell.length_a   1.000
_cell.length_b   1.000
_cell.length_c   1.000
_cell.angle_alpha   90.00
_cell.angle_beta   90.00
_cell.angle_gamma   90.00
#
_symmetry.space_group_name_H-M   'P 1'
#
loop_
_entity.id
_entity.type
_entity.pdbx_description
1 polymer ?
#
loop_
_entity_poly.entity_id
_entity_poly.type
_entity_poly.pdbx_seq_one_letter_code
_entity_poly.pdbx_strand_id
1 'polypeptide(L)'
;KTGETDFLYHLGLDTTSDLPAMFGDVKVVAMHGSAERAASFATRTAKALGIVLPTGTGIVPVGKTERYSTYKIGPVISVSHGIGMPSFSVCVHELVKLLHYARASRDVLFMRLGTCGGIGIEPGTVI
;
A
#
# COMPACT_ATOMS: atom_id res chain seq x y z
N LYS A 1 -22.63 9.66 1.23
CA LYS A 1 -23.75 8.78 1.62
C LYS A 1 -23.36 8.09 2.91
N THR A 2 -24.09 8.30 4.00
CA THR A 2 -23.83 7.68 5.30
C THR A 2 -24.94 6.68 5.56
N GLY A 3 -24.67 5.39 5.34
CA GLY A 3 -25.65 4.31 5.59
C GLY A 3 -25.38 2.99 4.86
N GLU A 4 -24.66 2.99 3.74
CA GLU A 4 -24.30 1.77 3.01
C GLU A 4 -22.83 1.41 3.25
N THR A 5 -22.56 0.13 3.50
CA THR A 5 -21.20 -0.41 3.56
C THR A 5 -20.51 -0.18 2.21
N ASP A 6 -19.35 0.50 2.23
CA ASP A 6 -18.52 0.62 1.04
C ASP A 6 -17.48 -0.49 1.02
N PHE A 7 -17.52 -1.31 -0.02
CA PHE A 7 -16.60 -2.42 -0.23
C PHE A 7 -15.41 -1.97 -1.07
N LEU A 8 -14.21 -2.04 -0.48
CA LEU A 8 -12.93 -1.90 -1.18
C LEU A 8 -12.57 -3.28 -1.73
N TYR A 9 -13.30 -3.69 -2.77
CA TYR A 9 -13.37 -5.08 -3.22
C TYR A 9 -12.01 -5.68 -3.58
N HIS A 10 -11.13 -4.90 -4.20
CA HIS A 10 -9.82 -5.38 -4.66
C HIS A 10 -8.79 -5.41 -3.53
N LEU A 11 -8.91 -4.53 -2.53
CA LEU A 11 -8.13 -4.59 -1.29
C LEU A 11 -8.67 -5.65 -0.30
N GLY A 12 -9.92 -6.07 -0.44
CA GLY A 12 -10.55 -7.02 0.49
C GLY A 12 -10.86 -6.41 1.85
N LEU A 13 -11.21 -5.13 1.87
CA LEU A 13 -11.58 -4.37 3.07
C LEU A 13 -12.94 -3.71 2.85
N ASP A 14 -13.59 -3.31 3.93
CA ASP A 14 -14.83 -2.55 3.87
C ASP A 14 -14.99 -1.66 5.10
N THR A 15 -16.01 -0.81 5.09
CA THR A 15 -16.32 0.13 6.18
C THR A 15 -16.91 -0.53 7.44
N THR A 16 -17.09 -1.85 7.47
CA THR A 16 -17.46 -2.57 8.70
C THR A 16 -16.25 -2.90 9.58
N SER A 17 -15.04 -2.87 8.98
CA SER A 17 -13.77 -2.97 9.71
C SER A 17 -13.45 -1.66 10.44
N ASP A 18 -12.67 -1.74 11.52
CA ASP A 18 -12.15 -0.55 12.23
C ASP A 18 -10.97 0.09 11.46
N LEU A 19 -11.29 0.66 10.29
CA LEU A 19 -10.30 1.31 9.43
C LEU A 19 -9.54 2.44 10.13
N PRO A 20 -10.17 3.27 10.98
CA PRO A 20 -9.44 4.27 11.77
C PRO A 20 -8.35 3.67 12.66
N ALA A 21 -8.63 2.59 13.38
CA ALA A 21 -7.61 1.93 14.21
C ALA A 21 -6.51 1.26 13.37
N MET A 22 -6.86 0.72 12.20
CA MET A 22 -5.91 -0.01 11.35
C MET A 22 -4.99 0.89 10.52
N PHE A 23 -5.50 2.03 10.04
CA PHE A 23 -4.82 2.85 9.02
C PHE A 23 -4.81 4.35 9.31
N GLY A 24 -5.36 4.82 10.43
CA GLY A 24 -5.42 6.25 10.76
C GLY A 24 -4.03 6.89 10.98
N ASP A 25 -3.03 6.09 11.32
CA ASP A 25 -1.64 6.51 11.54
C ASP A 25 -0.81 6.58 10.23
N VAL A 26 -1.38 6.22 9.08
CA VAL A 26 -0.64 6.18 7.82
C VAL A 26 -0.18 7.58 7.43
N LYS A 27 1.09 7.67 7.02
CA LYS A 27 1.75 8.87 6.50
C LYS A 27 2.32 8.68 5.10
N VAL A 28 2.61 7.44 4.71
CA VAL A 28 3.21 7.13 3.41
C VAL A 28 2.52 5.92 2.77
N VAL A 29 2.24 6.02 1.47
CA VAL A 29 1.79 4.92 0.61
C VAL A 29 2.83 4.70 -0.47
N ALA A 30 3.55 3.58 -0.40
CA ALA A 30 4.52 3.13 -1.38
C ALA A 30 3.87 2.10 -2.31
N MET A 31 3.87 2.38 -3.61
CA MET A 31 3.16 1.60 -4.63
C MET A 31 4.13 0.91 -5.58
N HIS A 32 3.91 -0.36 -5.87
CA HIS A 32 4.83 -1.21 -6.65
C HIS A 32 4.12 -1.98 -7.76
N GLY A 33 4.83 -2.32 -8.84
CA GLY A 33 4.25 -3.14 -9.90
C GLY A 33 3.91 -4.58 -9.46
N SER A 34 4.85 -5.29 -8.80
CA SER A 34 4.66 -6.70 -8.43
C SER A 34 4.43 -6.90 -6.93
N ALA A 35 3.77 -7.99 -6.57
CA ALA A 35 3.53 -8.38 -5.18
C ALA A 35 4.84 -8.65 -4.42
N GLU A 36 5.81 -9.30 -5.06
CA GLU A 36 7.10 -9.62 -4.47
C GLU A 36 7.89 -8.34 -4.14
N ARG A 37 7.84 -7.32 -5.01
CA ARG A 37 8.47 -6.02 -4.73
C ARG A 37 7.82 -5.30 -3.57
N ALA A 38 6.47 -5.32 -3.47
CA ALA A 38 5.76 -4.75 -2.34
C ALA A 38 6.11 -5.45 -1.02
N ALA A 39 6.16 -6.78 -1.02
CA ALA A 39 6.55 -7.59 0.14
C ALA A 39 8.01 -7.32 0.56
N SER A 40 8.94 -7.29 -0.41
CA SER A 40 10.35 -7.01 -0.13
C SER A 40 10.54 -5.59 0.42
N PHE A 41 9.84 -4.61 -0.14
CA PHE A 41 9.87 -3.24 0.35
C PHE A 41 9.33 -3.14 1.78
N ALA A 42 8.22 -3.83 2.08
CA ALA A 42 7.65 -3.89 3.42
C ALA A 42 8.65 -4.43 4.46
N THR A 43 9.29 -5.57 4.16
CA THR A 43 10.31 -6.18 5.03
C THR A 43 11.53 -5.28 5.23
N ARG A 44 12.02 -4.66 4.16
CA ARG A 44 13.15 -3.71 4.24
C ARG A 44 12.78 -2.48 5.06
N THR A 45 11.55 -1.96 4.88
CA THR A 45 11.06 -0.79 5.60
C THR A 45 10.88 -1.08 7.09
N ALA A 46 10.33 -2.24 7.46
CA ALA A 46 10.22 -2.63 8.87
C ALA A 46 11.59 -2.66 9.55
N LYS A 47 12.60 -3.24 8.88
CA LYS A 47 13.98 -3.25 9.37
C LYS A 47 14.56 -1.83 9.47
N ALA A 48 14.34 -0.98 8.47
CA ALA A 48 14.84 0.40 8.45
C ALA A 48 14.22 1.28 9.54
N LEU A 49 12.95 1.03 9.88
CA LEU A 49 12.24 1.71 10.97
C LEU A 49 12.53 1.11 12.36
N GLY A 50 13.35 0.05 12.44
CA GLY A 50 13.65 -0.61 13.72
C GLY A 50 12.45 -1.35 14.33
N ILE A 51 11.46 -1.74 13.53
CA ILE A 51 10.29 -2.48 14.01
C ILE A 51 10.70 -3.92 14.29
N VAL A 52 10.73 -4.27 15.57
CA VAL A 52 11.01 -5.63 16.04
C VAL A 52 9.70 -6.41 16.06
N LEU A 53 9.62 -7.46 15.24
CA LEU A 53 8.48 -8.37 15.22
C LEU A 53 8.66 -9.44 16.32
N PRO A 54 7.58 -9.82 17.02
CA PRO A 54 7.63 -10.93 17.96
C PRO A 54 8.15 -12.22 17.30
N THR A 55 8.86 -13.05 18.06
CA THR A 55 9.40 -14.33 17.58
C THR A 55 8.29 -15.19 16.96
N GLY A 56 8.54 -15.74 15.77
CA GLY A 56 7.57 -16.56 15.04
C GLY A 56 6.51 -15.77 14.26
N THR A 57 6.57 -14.43 14.28
CA THR A 57 5.70 -13.58 13.47
C THR A 57 6.45 -12.99 12.28
N GLY A 58 5.70 -12.56 11.26
CA GLY A 58 6.25 -11.97 10.04
C GLY A 58 5.30 -10.94 9.45
N ILE A 59 5.80 -10.22 8.46
CA ILE A 59 4.96 -9.29 7.69
C ILE A 59 4.07 -10.11 6.76
N VAL A 60 2.76 -9.94 6.92
CA VAL A 60 1.74 -10.64 6.15
C VAL A 60 0.89 -9.64 5.38
N PRO A 61 0.32 -10.03 4.22
CA PRO A 61 -0.59 -9.16 3.49
C PRO A 61 -1.89 -8.94 4.27
N VAL A 62 -2.48 -7.76 4.10
CA VAL A 62 -3.77 -7.35 4.66
C VAL A 62 -4.83 -7.48 3.58
N GLY A 63 -5.96 -8.10 3.90
CA GLY A 63 -7.09 -8.26 2.99
C GLY A 63 -6.84 -9.31 1.91
N LYS A 64 -7.34 -9.05 0.69
CA LYS A 64 -7.19 -9.97 -0.46
C LYS A 64 -5.83 -9.80 -1.11
N THR A 65 -5.35 -10.85 -1.79
CA THR A 65 -4.06 -10.86 -2.52
C THR A 65 -4.21 -11.16 -4.00
N GLU A 66 -5.44 -11.38 -4.49
CA GLU A 66 -5.72 -11.75 -5.88
C GLU A 66 -5.36 -10.66 -6.90
N ARG A 67 -5.51 -9.39 -6.48
CA ARG A 67 -5.29 -8.22 -7.34
C ARG A 67 -4.19 -7.32 -6.82
N TYR A 68 -4.24 -6.97 -5.54
CA TYR A 68 -3.28 -6.09 -4.88
C TYR A 68 -2.82 -6.70 -3.57
N SER A 69 -1.53 -6.92 -3.41
CA SER A 69 -0.95 -7.36 -2.14
C SER A 69 -0.61 -6.13 -1.31
N THR A 70 -1.35 -5.91 -0.24
CA THR A 70 -1.21 -4.74 0.64
C THR A 70 -0.54 -5.13 1.94
N TYR A 71 0.44 -4.37 2.38
CA TYR A 71 1.17 -4.59 3.64
C TYR A 71 1.16 -3.30 4.46
N LYS A 72 0.93 -3.40 5.77
CA LYS A 72 0.94 -2.27 6.70
C LYS A 72 2.10 -2.42 7.69
N ILE A 73 2.96 -1.40 7.76
CA ILE A 73 4.21 -1.40 8.53
C ILE A 73 4.36 -0.04 9.21
N GLY A 74 4.04 0.06 10.51
CA GLY A 74 3.99 1.35 11.20
C GLY A 74 3.18 2.37 10.38
N PRO A 75 3.68 3.59 10.13
CA PRO A 75 2.95 4.60 9.36
C PRO A 75 3.00 4.40 7.82
N VAL A 76 3.45 3.26 7.32
CA VAL A 76 3.67 3.00 5.89
C VAL A 76 2.72 1.91 5.37
N ILE A 77 2.06 2.16 4.24
CA ILE A 77 1.44 1.14 3.40
C ILE A 77 2.38 0.82 2.25
N SER A 78 2.66 -0.47 2.02
CA SER A 78 3.32 -0.98 0.82
C SER A 78 2.32 -1.81 0.02
N VAL A 79 2.05 -1.47 -1.24
CA VAL A 79 0.98 -2.09 -2.02
C VAL A 79 1.39 -2.37 -3.46
N SER A 80 1.04 -3.55 -3.97
CA SER A 80 1.19 -3.85 -5.39
C SER A 80 0.01 -3.34 -6.21
N HIS A 81 0.24 -2.91 -7.46
CA HIS A 81 -0.78 -2.34 -8.32
C HIS A 81 -0.85 -2.97 -9.72
N GLY A 82 -0.06 -4.01 -9.99
CA GLY A 82 0.00 -4.67 -11.30
C GLY A 82 0.58 -3.78 -12.41
N ILE A 83 0.17 -4.04 -13.66
CA ILE A 83 0.70 -3.37 -14.85
C ILE A 83 -0.38 -2.48 -15.48
N GLY A 84 0.05 -1.31 -15.98
CA GLY A 84 -0.79 -0.40 -16.75
C GLY A 84 -1.68 0.52 -15.89
N MET A 85 -2.16 1.58 -16.54
CA MET A 85 -3.02 2.58 -15.90
C MET A 85 -4.37 2.06 -15.40
N PRO A 86 -5.08 1.14 -16.10
CA PRO A 86 -6.35 0.63 -15.61
C PRO A 86 -6.21 -0.01 -14.22
N SER A 87 -5.22 -0.90 -14.07
CA SER A 87 -4.94 -1.55 -12.78
C SER A 87 -4.48 -0.55 -11.72
N PHE A 88 -3.63 0.40 -12.08
CA PHE A 88 -3.15 1.42 -11.15
C PHE A 88 -4.29 2.32 -10.62
N SER A 89 -5.19 2.77 -11.50
CA SER A 89 -6.28 3.69 -11.14
C SER A 89 -7.25 3.07 -10.13
N VAL A 90 -7.61 1.80 -10.29
CA VAL A 90 -8.48 1.08 -9.35
C VAL A 90 -7.82 0.99 -7.96
N CYS A 91 -6.52 0.66 -7.92
CA CYS A 91 -5.74 0.62 -6.68
C CYS A 91 -5.74 1.98 -5.98
N VAL A 92 -5.46 3.08 -6.70
CA VAL A 92 -5.46 4.44 -6.15
C VAL A 92 -6.84 4.83 -5.64
N HIS A 93 -7.91 4.54 -6.39
CA HIS A 93 -9.28 4.86 -5.95
C HIS A 93 -9.64 4.18 -4.62
N GLU A 94 -9.35 2.88 -4.48
CA GLU A 94 -9.63 2.17 -3.24
C GLU A 94 -8.73 2.62 -2.08
N LEU A 95 -7.46 2.92 -2.32
CA LEU A 95 -6.54 3.45 -1.29
C LEU A 95 -6.96 4.83 -0.80
N VAL A 96 -7.39 5.73 -1.69
CA VAL A 96 -7.87 7.07 -1.29
C VAL A 96 -9.13 6.94 -0.44
N LYS A 97 -10.07 6.06 -0.81
CA LYS A 97 -11.24 5.76 0.02
C LYS A 97 -10.86 5.15 1.37
N LEU A 98 -9.94 4.19 1.39
CA LEU A 98 -9.40 3.58 2.61
C LEU A 98 -8.89 4.64 3.58
N LEU A 99 -8.01 5.53 3.11
CA LEU A 99 -7.44 6.59 3.93
C LEU A 99 -8.50 7.61 4.39
N HIS A 100 -9.47 7.91 3.54
CA HIS A 100 -10.60 8.76 3.89
C HIS A 100 -11.42 8.16 5.05
N TYR A 101 -11.79 6.88 4.96
CA TYR A 101 -12.55 6.19 6.01
C TYR A 101 -11.72 5.95 7.27
N ALA A 102 -10.42 5.72 7.13
CA ALA A 102 -9.48 5.62 8.23
C ALA A 102 -9.23 6.96 8.95
N ARG A 103 -9.76 8.07 8.43
CA ARG A 103 -9.50 9.43 8.94
C ARG A 103 -7.99 9.71 9.03
N ALA A 104 -7.23 9.16 8.09
CA ALA A 104 -5.80 9.41 8.00
C ALA A 104 -5.54 10.91 7.75
N SER A 105 -4.31 11.32 8.03
CA SER A 105 -3.89 12.71 7.85
C SER A 105 -4.07 13.18 6.40
N ARG A 106 -4.29 14.48 6.19
CA ARG A 106 -4.48 15.04 4.83
C ARG A 106 -3.20 15.08 4.00
N ASP A 107 -2.05 14.98 4.65
CA ASP A 107 -0.69 15.07 4.09
C ASP A 107 -0.05 13.70 3.82
N VAL A 108 -0.85 12.66 3.61
CA VAL A 108 -0.31 11.33 3.26
C VAL A 108 0.43 11.41 1.91
N LEU A 109 1.70 11.03 1.92
CA LEU A 109 2.55 11.00 0.73
C LEU A 109 2.32 9.72 -0.06
N PHE A 110 1.95 9.86 -1.34
CA PHE A 110 1.90 8.73 -2.29
C PHE A 110 3.17 8.70 -3.14
N MET A 111 3.85 7.56 -3.18
CA MET A 111 5.05 7.34 -3.99
C MET A 111 4.89 6.08 -4.84
N ARG A 112 5.13 6.20 -6.14
CA ARG A 112 5.22 5.06 -7.05
C ARG A 112 6.69 4.68 -7.24
N LEU A 113 7.03 3.45 -6.87
CA LEU A 113 8.36 2.88 -7.04
C LEU A 113 8.31 1.80 -8.11
N GLY A 114 8.90 2.09 -9.26
CA GLY A 114 8.80 1.25 -10.44
C GLY A 114 10.05 1.24 -11.30
N THR A 115 9.95 0.53 -12.40
CA THR A 115 10.99 0.44 -13.44
C THR A 115 10.56 1.30 -14.63
N CYS A 116 11.52 1.89 -15.32
CA CYS A 116 11.31 2.59 -16.58
C CYS A 116 12.48 2.33 -17.54
N GLY A 117 12.25 2.61 -18.82
CA GLY A 117 13.32 2.69 -19.81
C GLY A 117 13.87 4.11 -19.83
N GLY A 118 15.11 4.29 -19.37
CA GLY A 118 15.81 5.56 -19.46
C GLY A 118 16.26 5.87 -20.89
N ILE A 119 16.18 7.14 -21.30
CA ILE A 119 16.68 7.61 -22.59
C ILE A 119 17.86 8.54 -22.33
N GLY A 120 19.04 8.20 -22.87
CA GLY A 120 20.24 9.02 -22.71
C GLY A 120 20.84 9.03 -21.29
N ILE A 121 20.55 8.00 -20.49
CA ILE A 121 21.06 7.84 -19.12
C ILE A 121 21.64 6.43 -18.94
N GLU A 122 22.59 6.30 -18.02
CA GLU A 122 23.25 5.03 -17.73
C GLU A 122 22.30 4.03 -17.04
N PRO A 123 22.39 2.71 -17.35
CA PRO A 123 21.62 1.69 -16.67
C PRO A 123 21.81 1.72 -15.15
N GLY A 124 20.70 1.65 -14.41
CA GLY A 124 20.71 1.71 -12.94
C GLY A 124 20.53 3.11 -12.35
N THR A 125 20.49 4.15 -13.18
CA THR A 125 20.15 5.51 -12.74
C THR A 125 18.70 5.58 -12.22
N VAL A 126 18.49 6.23 -11.07
CA VAL A 126 17.16 6.51 -10.50
C VAL A 126 16.68 7.88 -10.97
N ILE A 127 15.44 7.97 -11.45
CA ILE A 127 14.77 9.18 -11.94
C ILE A 127 13.54 9.46 -11.08
#